data_AF-A0A661KK70-F1
#
_entry.id   AF-A0A661KK70-F1
#
_cell.length_a   1.000
_cell.length_b   1.000
_cell.length_c   1.000
_cell.angle_alpha   90.00
_cell.angle_beta   90.00
_cell.angle_gamma   90.00
#
_symmetry.space_group_name_H-M   'P 1'
#
loop_
_entity.id
_entity.type
_entity.pdbx_description
1 polymer ?
#
loop_
_entity_poly.entity_id
_entity_poly.type
_entity_poly.pdbx_seq_one_letter_code
_entity_poly.pdbx_strand_id
1 'polypeptide(L)'
;MEERLVDLKSRNWRELIKPKRIKIEKSDSTYGKFVAEPLERGFGITIGNALRRILLSSIQGSAIVAVKIKGVLHEFSTIPGVVEDV
;
A
#
# COMPACT_ATOMS: atom_id res chain seq x y z
N MET A 1 14.27 -19.42 39.41
CA MET A 1 13.25 -18.53 38.79
C MET A 1 13.93 -17.49 37.91
N GLU A 2 15.04 -16.89 38.36
CA GLU A 2 15.94 -16.02 37.60
C GLU A 2 16.46 -16.62 36.28
N GLU A 3 16.85 -17.90 36.27
CA GLU A 3 17.44 -18.56 35.08
C GLU A 3 16.50 -18.63 33.87
N ARG A 4 15.17 -18.72 34.08
CA ARG A 4 14.18 -18.67 32.99
C ARG A 4 14.04 -17.27 32.37
N LEU A 5 14.33 -16.21 33.12
CA LEU A 5 14.25 -14.83 32.64
C LEU A 5 15.49 -14.45 31.82
N VAL A 6 16.65 -15.01 32.16
CA VAL A 6 17.90 -14.87 31.39
C VAL A 6 17.79 -15.58 30.04
N ASP A 7 17.21 -16.79 29.99
CA ASP A 7 16.94 -17.52 28.73
C ASP A 7 15.99 -16.76 27.80
N LEU A 8 14.92 -16.15 28.35
CA LEU A 8 13.98 -15.35 27.57
C LEU A 8 14.64 -14.09 26.97
N LYS A 9 15.47 -13.38 27.74
CA LYS A 9 16.24 -12.21 27.25
C LYS A 9 17.27 -12.61 26.19
N SER A 10 17.89 -13.79 26.33
CA SER A 10 18.92 -14.30 25.43
C SER A 10 18.35 -14.78 24.09
N ARG A 11 17.14 -15.36 24.09
CA ARG A 11 16.41 -15.78 22.88
C ARG A 11 15.86 -14.59 22.10
N ASN A 12 15.45 -13.53 22.78
CA ASN A 12 14.96 -12.29 22.16
C ASN A 12 16.01 -11.56 21.30
N TRP A 13 17.30 -11.86 21.46
CA TRP A 13 18.38 -11.26 20.66
C TRP A 13 18.87 -12.14 19.50
N ARG A 14 18.36 -13.37 19.36
CA ARG A 14 18.76 -14.31 18.29
C ARG A 14 17.73 -14.41 17.17
N GLU A 15 16.45 -14.16 17.45
CA GLU A 15 15.37 -14.28 16.46
C GLU A 15 14.42 -13.08 16.53
N LEU A 16 14.24 -12.41 15.38
CA LEU A 16 13.28 -11.29 15.24
C LEU A 16 11.85 -11.76 15.51
N ILE A 17 11.07 -10.94 16.20
CA ILE A 17 9.62 -11.16 16.33
C ILE A 17 8.96 -10.91 14.97
N LYS A 18 8.50 -11.99 14.34
CA LYS A 18 7.81 -11.95 13.04
C LYS A 18 6.30 -12.17 13.21
N PRO A 19 5.46 -11.47 12.44
CA PRO A 19 4.02 -11.68 12.48
C PRO A 19 3.71 -13.05 11.88
N LYS A 20 2.86 -13.83 12.56
CA LYS A 20 2.50 -15.19 12.12
C LYS A 20 1.55 -15.20 10.92
N ARG A 21 0.73 -14.16 10.80
CA ARG A 21 -0.22 -13.96 9.71
C ARG A 21 -0.60 -12.50 9.59
N ILE A 22 -1.14 -12.14 8.43
CA ILE A 22 -1.79 -10.85 8.20
C ILE A 22 -3.30 -11.05 8.38
N LYS A 23 -3.91 -10.30 9.29
CA LYS A 23 -5.36 -10.26 9.49
C LYS A 23 -5.96 -9.24 8.53
N ILE A 24 -7.00 -9.64 7.81
CA ILE A 24 -7.79 -8.74 6.96
C ILE A 24 -8.97 -8.27 7.81
N GLU A 25 -9.06 -6.96 8.07
CA GLU A 25 -10.18 -6.38 8.83
C GLU A 25 -11.28 -5.86 7.92
N LYS A 26 -10.91 -5.35 6.75
CA LYS A 26 -11.85 -4.85 5.75
C LYS A 26 -11.25 -5.01 4.36
N SER A 27 -12.07 -5.38 3.38
CA SER A 27 -11.67 -5.47 1.98
C SER A 27 -12.88 -5.27 1.09
N ASP A 28 -13.01 -4.05 0.59
CA ASP A 28 -14.02 -3.65 -0.40
C ASP A 28 -13.33 -3.41 -1.75
N SER A 29 -14.08 -2.99 -2.77
CA SER A 29 -13.55 -2.76 -4.12
C SER A 29 -12.47 -1.67 -4.20
N THR A 30 -12.51 -0.67 -3.30
CA THR A 30 -11.59 0.49 -3.32
C THR A 30 -10.82 0.68 -2.01
N TYR A 31 -11.10 -0.11 -0.97
CA TYR A 31 -10.48 0.05 0.34
C TYR A 31 -10.16 -1.29 1.00
N GLY A 32 -8.92 -1.43 1.47
CA GLY A 32 -8.47 -2.57 2.26
C GLY A 32 -7.79 -2.15 3.56
N LYS A 33 -8.09 -2.84 4.67
CA LYS A 33 -7.43 -2.68 5.97
C LYS A 33 -6.82 -4.01 6.42
N PHE A 34 -5.50 -4.00 6.59
CA PHE A 34 -4.70 -5.17 6.95
C PHE A 34 -3.95 -4.90 8.25
N VAL A 35 -3.92 -5.88 9.16
CA VAL A 35 -3.24 -5.81 10.46
C VAL A 35 -2.20 -6.92 10.55
N ALA A 36 -0.94 -6.55 10.80
CA ALA A 36 0.17 -7.48 11.00
C ALA A 36 0.75 -7.28 12.40
N GLU A 37 0.61 -8.31 13.25
CA GLU A 37 1.09 -8.31 14.63
C GLU A 37 1.46 -9.74 15.06
N PRO A 38 2.36 -9.92 16.05
CA PRO A 38 3.19 -8.90 16.67
C PRO A 38 4.40 -8.52 15.80
N LEU A 39 4.92 -7.31 16.00
CA LEU A 39 6.16 -6.82 15.41
C LEU A 39 7.10 -6.33 16.50
N GLU A 40 8.39 -6.47 16.26
CA GLU A 40 9.41 -5.89 17.11
C GLU A 40 9.33 -4.35 17.13
N ARG A 41 9.73 -3.73 18.24
CA ARG A 41 9.66 -2.27 18.40
C ARG A 41 10.43 -1.59 17.27
N GLY A 42 9.78 -0.63 16.59
CA GLY A 42 10.36 0.11 15.47
C GLY A 42 10.12 -0.54 14.09
N PHE A 43 9.97 -1.86 14.00
CA PHE A 43 9.75 -2.55 12.71
C PHE A 43 8.44 -2.17 12.06
N GLY A 44 7.40 -1.85 12.84
CA GLY A 44 6.13 -1.33 12.31
C GLY A 44 6.32 -0.06 11.46
N ILE A 45 7.18 0.86 11.90
CA ILE A 45 7.50 2.09 11.16
C ILE A 45 8.35 1.78 9.93
N THR A 46 9.37 0.94 10.08
CA THR A 46 10.25 0.54 8.97
C THR A 46 9.47 -0.11 7.83
N ILE A 47 8.65 -1.11 8.14
CA ILE A 47 7.83 -1.84 7.16
C ILE A 47 6.71 -0.94 6.62
N GLY A 48 6.01 -0.22 7.50
CA GLY A 48 4.91 0.66 7.10
C GLY A 48 5.36 1.77 6.14
N ASN A 49 6.50 2.41 6.41
CA ASN A 49 7.07 3.41 5.51
C ASN A 49 7.51 2.81 4.18
N ALA A 50 8.15 1.64 4.19
CA ALA A 50 8.55 0.96 2.97
C ALA A 50 7.34 0.59 2.10
N LEU A 51 6.32 -0.03 2.69
CA LEU A 51 5.07 -0.39 2.00
C LEU A 51 4.35 0.85 1.47
N ARG A 52 4.23 1.91 2.27
CA ARG A 52 3.61 3.17 1.82
C ARG A 52 4.29 3.72 0.56
N ARG A 53 5.62 3.72 0.49
CA ARG A 53 6.34 4.18 -0.71
C ARG A 53 6.03 3.29 -1.91
N ILE A 54 6.17 1.97 -1.75
CA ILE A 54 5.94 1.00 -2.83
C ILE A 54 4.51 1.11 -3.38
N LEU A 55 3.51 1.17 -2.48
CA LEU A 55 2.11 1.27 -2.88
C LEU A 55 1.81 2.56 -3.65
N LEU A 56 2.51 3.66 -3.36
CA LEU A 56 2.31 4.95 -4.03
C LEU A 56 3.12 5.11 -5.32
N SER A 57 4.29 4.46 -5.44
CA SER A 57 5.22 4.73 -6.54
C SER A 57 5.42 3.56 -7.52
N SER A 58 5.06 2.35 -7.13
CA SER A 58 5.55 1.14 -7.81
C SER A 58 4.47 0.09 -8.04
N ILE A 59 3.20 0.44 -7.83
CA ILE A 59 2.08 -0.38 -8.26
C ILE A 59 1.91 -0.24 -9.77
N GLN A 60 1.84 -1.39 -10.45
CA GLN A 60 1.45 -1.45 -11.84
C GLN A 60 -0.05 -1.16 -11.94
N GLY A 61 -0.40 -0.27 -12.87
CA GLY A 61 -1.78 0.06 -13.19
C GLY A 61 -1.92 0.31 -14.69
N SER A 62 -3.14 0.51 -15.12
CA SER A 62 -3.45 0.97 -16.47
C SER A 62 -4.19 2.29 -16.37
N ALA A 63 -3.80 3.23 -17.22
CA ALA A 63 -4.44 4.52 -17.33
C ALA A 63 -4.60 4.86 -18.81
N ILE A 64 -5.63 5.64 -19.12
CA ILE A 64 -5.80 6.22 -20.45
C ILE A 64 -4.71 7.28 -20.60
N VAL A 65 -3.79 7.07 -21.55
CA VAL A 65 -2.66 7.98 -21.78
C VAL A 65 -2.93 8.99 -22.89
N ALA A 66 -3.81 8.64 -23.83
CA ALA A 66 -4.18 9.50 -24.94
C ALA A 66 -5.52 9.03 -25.53
N VAL A 67 -6.26 9.98 -26.08
CA VAL A 67 -7.47 9.74 -26.88
C VAL A 67 -7.40 10.60 -28.13
N LYS A 68 -7.94 10.10 -29.25
CA LYS A 68 -8.05 10.85 -30.50
C LYS A 68 -9.50 10.95 -30.90
N ILE A 69 -10.04 12.16 -30.90
CA ILE A 69 -11.43 12.43 -31.29
C ILE A 69 -11.42 12.92 -32.74
N LYS A 70 -12.27 12.30 -33.58
CA LYS A 70 -12.37 12.67 -34.99
C LYS A 70 -12.94 14.09 -35.11
N GLY A 71 -12.24 14.96 -35.83
CA GLY A 71 -12.67 16.33 -36.08
C GLY A 71 -12.28 17.33 -34.99
N VAL A 72 -11.62 16.88 -33.91
CA VAL A 72 -11.07 17.76 -32.88
C VAL A 72 -9.57 17.91 -33.10
N LEU A 73 -9.12 19.16 -33.22
CA LEU A 73 -7.71 19.48 -33.49
C LEU A 73 -6.88 19.58 -32.21
N HIS A 74 -7.47 20.14 -31.15
CA HIS A 74 -6.84 20.38 -29.85
C HIS A 74 -7.86 20.31 -28.71
N GLU A 75 -7.38 20.15 -27.47
CA GLU A 75 -8.18 20.03 -26.24
C GLU A 75 -9.13 21.21 -25.99
N PHE A 76 -8.82 22.41 -26.50
CA PHE A 76 -9.71 23.58 -26.36
C PHE A 76 -10.81 23.70 -27.43
N SER A 77 -11.05 22.66 -28.24
CA SER A 77 -12.06 22.73 -29.31
C SER A 77 -13.44 22.35 -28.77
N THR A 78 -14.50 23.00 -29.23
CA THR A 78 -15.87 22.58 -28.91
C THR A 78 -16.34 21.47 -29.87
N ILE A 79 -17.07 20.49 -29.36
CA ILE A 79 -17.70 19.44 -30.17
C ILE A 79 -19.20 19.75 -30.30
N PRO A 80 -19.72 19.90 -31.52
CA PRO A 80 -21.16 20.09 -31.72
C PRO A 80 -21.97 18.94 -31.10
N GLY A 81 -22.89 19.27 -30.18
CA GLY A 81 -23.76 18.30 -29.53
C GLY A 81 -23.20 17.70 -28.22
N VAL A 82 -22.04 18.15 -27.75
CA VAL A 82 -21.50 17.82 -26.43
C VAL A 82 -21.65 19.05 -25.53
N VAL A 83 -22.09 18.83 -24.28
CA VAL A 83 -22.32 19.92 -23.31
C VAL A 83 -21.00 20.29 -22.62
N GLU A 84 -20.16 19.30 -22.39
CA GLU A 84 -18.83 19.42 -21.81
C GLU A 84 -17.79 19.84 -22.85
N ASP A 85 -16.79 20.61 -22.41
CA ASP A 85 -15.58 20.87 -23.19
C ASP A 85 -14.71 19.60 -23.31
N VAL A 86 -13.78 19.58 -24.27
CA VAL A 86 -12.95 18.40 -24.62
C VAL A 86 -11.87 18.10 -23.58
#